data_AF-A0A6I1JG48-F1
#
_entry.id   AF-A0A6I1JG48-F1
#
_cell.length_a   1.000
_cell.length_b   1.000
_cell.length_c   1.000
_cell.angle_alpha   90.00
_cell.angle_beta   90.00
_cell.angle_gamma   90.00
#
_symmetry.space_group_name_H-M   'P 1'
#
loop_
_entity.id
_entity.type
_entity.pdbx_description
1 polymer ?
#
loop_
_entity_poly.entity_id
_entity_poly.type
_entity_poly.pdbx_seq_one_letter_code
_entity_poly.pdbx_strand_id
1 'polypeptide(L)' 'MTIPRPKTTPADPDHVLDAEFALEPYFQELAEKAKAAGWDEDVVAMALVGLAEAHLHMRKANGATDLAISLARAKRQQ' A
#
# COMPACT_ATOMS: atom_id res chain seq x y z
N MET A 1 16.66 -9.79 -0.62
CA MET A 1 16.54 -8.91 -1.80
C MET A 1 16.18 -7.50 -1.34
N THR A 2 16.49 -6.45 -2.11
CA THR A 2 16.11 -5.05 -1.79
C THR A 2 15.19 -4.45 -2.87
N ILE A 3 14.12 -3.75 -2.47
CA ILE A 3 13.19 -3.12 -3.41
C ILE A 3 13.92 -1.99 -4.15
N PRO A 4 13.96 -1.98 -5.50
CA PRO A 4 14.65 -0.95 -6.25
C PRO A 4 13.97 0.42 -6.08
N ARG A 5 14.73 1.50 -6.29
CA ARG A 5 14.15 2.85 -6.31
C ARG A 5 13.19 2.99 -7.51
N PRO A 6 12.15 3.83 -7.39
CA PRO A 6 11.27 4.12 -8.52
C PRO A 6 12.07 4.66 -9.71
N LYS A 7 11.74 4.18 -10.91
CA LYS A 7 12.35 4.64 -12.17
C LYS A 7 11.60 5.84 -12.74
N THR A 8 10.29 5.87 -12.53
CA THR A 8 9.36 6.91 -12.96
C THR A 8 9.06 7.91 -11.85
N THR A 9 8.47 9.04 -12.23
CA THR A 9 7.99 10.06 -11.27
C THR A 9 6.52 9.80 -10.90
N PRO A 10 6.01 10.32 -9.76
CA PRO A 10 4.61 10.12 -9.38
C PRO A 10 3.56 10.67 -10.35
N ALA A 11 3.95 11.54 -11.28
CA ALA A 11 3.07 12.06 -12.34
C ALA A 11 3.00 11.14 -13.57
N ASP A 12 3.89 10.15 -13.65
CA ASP A 12 3.93 9.17 -14.73
C ASP A 12 2.76 8.17 -14.58
N PRO A 13 1.96 7.94 -15.64
CA PRO A 13 0.89 6.95 -15.62
C PRO A 13 1.35 5.55 -15.18
N ASP A 14 2.61 5.20 -15.51
CA ASP A 14 3.16 3.86 -15.25
C ASP A 14 3.80 3.76 -13.86
N HIS A 15 3.76 4.82 -13.03
CA HIS A 15 4.42 4.82 -11.73
C HIS A 15 3.90 3.74 -10.77
N VAL A 16 2.60 3.43 -10.87
CA VAL A 16 1.99 2.34 -10.11
C VAL A 16 2.47 0.99 -10.63
N LEU A 17 2.53 0.81 -11.95
CA LEU A 17 3.00 -0.42 -12.58
C LEU A 17 4.48 -0.70 -12.26
N ASP A 18 5.32 0.33 -12.25
CA ASP A 18 6.72 0.25 -11.81
C ASP A 18 6.83 -0.23 -10.35
N ALA A 19 5.95 0.27 -9.48
CA ALA A 19 5.90 -0.16 -8.09
C ALA A 19 5.44 -1.61 -7.97
N GLU A 20 4.45 -2.03 -8.76
CA GLU A 20 4.00 -3.43 -8.80
C GLU A 20 5.14 -4.38 -9.20
N PHE A 21 5.86 -4.09 -10.29
CA PHE A 21 7.01 -4.89 -10.71
C PHE A 21 8.12 -4.95 -9.66
N ALA A 22 8.37 -3.83 -8.96
CA ALA A 22 9.38 -3.77 -7.91
C ALA A 22 8.99 -4.60 -6.67
N LEU A 23 7.69 -4.73 -6.39
CA LEU A 23 7.15 -5.40 -5.20
C LEU A 23 6.79 -6.87 -5.45
N GLU A 24 6.51 -7.26 -6.69
CA GLU A 24 6.04 -8.61 -7.06
C GLU A 24 6.91 -9.75 -6.49
N PRO A 25 8.26 -9.73 -6.56
CA PRO A 25 9.07 -10.82 -6.02
C PRO A 25 8.91 -11.01 -4.51
N TYR A 26 8.69 -9.91 -3.76
CA TYR A 26 8.48 -9.94 -2.31
C TYR A 26 7.07 -10.40 -1.96
N PHE A 27 6.10 -10.01 -2.79
CA PHE A 27 4.73 -10.47 -2.65
C PHE A 27 4.65 -12.00 -2.83
N GLN A 28 5.31 -12.52 -3.86
CA GLN A 28 5.41 -13.96 -4.10
C GLN A 28 6.15 -14.67 -2.96
N GLU A 29 7.27 -14.12 -2.46
CA GLU A 29 7.99 -14.69 -1.31
C GLU A 29 7.10 -14.77 -0.06
N LEU A 30 6.28 -13.75 0.20
CA LEU A 30 5.36 -13.74 1.33
C LEU A 30 4.25 -14.79 1.17
N ALA A 31 3.67 -14.90 -0.04
CA ALA A 31 2.65 -15.90 -0.34
C ALA A 31 3.20 -17.34 -0.17
N GLU A 32 4.40 -17.60 -0.70
CA GLU A 32 5.07 -18.90 -0.56
C GLU A 32 5.40 -19.24 0.89
N LYS A 33 5.80 -18.27 1.71
CA LYS A 33 6.00 -18.48 3.16
C LYS A 33 4.71 -18.88 3.87
N ALA A 34 3.59 -18.26 3.52
CA ALA A 34 2.29 -18.60 4.10
C ALA A 34 1.86 -20.01 3.67
N LYS A 35 2.03 -20.34 2.38
CA LYS A 35 1.78 -21.69 1.86
C LYS A 35 2.66 -22.75 2.54
N ALA A 36 3.95 -22.48 2.73
CA ALA A 36 4.86 -23.37 3.45
C ALA A 36 4.48 -23.58 4.93
N ALA A 37 3.77 -22.63 5.52
CA ALA A 37 3.19 -22.76 6.86
C ALA A 37 1.87 -23.55 6.88
N GLY A 38 1.39 -24.01 5.72
CA GLY A 38 0.19 -24.83 5.58
C GLY A 38 -1.10 -24.06 5.29
N TRP A 39 -1.01 -22.77 4.97
CA TRP A 39 -2.18 -22.00 4.54
C TRP A 39 -2.59 -22.35 3.11
N ASP A 40 -3.89 -22.33 2.88
CA ASP A 40 -4.47 -22.44 1.54
C ASP A 40 -4.11 -21.22 0.67
N GLU A 41 -3.79 -21.45 -0.60
CA GLU A 41 -3.27 -20.43 -1.51
C GLU A 41 -4.31 -19.35 -1.82
N ASP A 42 -5.58 -19.73 -2.00
CA ASP A 42 -6.67 -18.78 -2.25
C ASP A 42 -6.94 -17.93 -1.00
N VAL A 43 -6.88 -18.54 0.19
CA VAL A 43 -7.01 -17.82 1.47
C VAL A 43 -5.89 -16.79 1.64
N VAL A 44 -4.65 -17.16 1.31
CA VAL A 44 -3.50 -16.24 1.37
C VAL A 44 -3.69 -15.07 0.40
N ALA A 45 -4.09 -15.34 -0.84
CA ALA A 45 -4.35 -14.30 -1.83
C ALA A 45 -5.45 -13.32 -1.36
N MET A 46 -6.58 -13.84 -0.88
CA MET A 46 -7.67 -13.03 -0.33
C MET A 46 -7.23 -12.17 0.86
N ALA A 47 -6.45 -12.75 1.78
CA ALA A 47 -5.94 -12.02 2.94
C ALA A 47 -5.01 -10.87 2.53
N LEU A 48 -4.12 -11.09 1.55
CA LEU A 48 -3.21 -10.05 1.07
C LEU A 48 -3.97 -8.89 0.39
N VAL A 49 -5.02 -9.18 -0.38
CA VAL A 49 -5.92 -8.14 -0.95
C VAL A 49 -6.58 -7.34 0.18
N GLY A 50 -7.18 -8.02 1.15
CA GLY A 50 -7.85 -7.35 2.28
C GLY A 50 -6.91 -6.45 3.09
N LEU A 51 -5.66 -6.88 3.31
CA LEU A 51 -4.64 -6.07 3.99
C LEU A 51 -4.25 -4.84 3.16
N ALA A 52 -4.08 -4.98 1.84
CA ALA A 52 -3.74 -3.87 0.97
C ALA A 52 -4.87 -2.81 0.92
N GLU A 53 -6.13 -3.25 0.82
CA GLU A 53 -7.31 -2.39 0.84
C GLU A 53 -7.44 -1.66 2.18
N ALA A 54 -7.32 -2.37 3.30
CA ALA A 54 -7.37 -1.78 4.63
C ALA A 54 -6.30 -0.70 4.81
N HIS A 55 -5.07 -0.95 4.34
CA HIS A 55 -3.99 0.04 4.38
C HIS A 55 -4.30 1.28 3.52
N LEU A 56 -4.88 1.10 2.34
CA LEU A 56 -5.30 2.21 1.49
C LEU A 56 -6.41 3.04 2.14
N HIS A 57 -7.41 2.39 2.72
CA HIS A 57 -8.50 3.06 3.44
C HIS A 57 -7.98 3.85 4.64
N MET A 58 -7.10 3.26 5.44
CA MET A 58 -6.46 3.93 6.57
C MET A 58 -5.69 5.17 6.12
N ARG A 59 -4.88 5.09 5.05
CA ARG A 59 -4.15 6.27 4.53
C ARG A 59 -5.09 7.39 4.07
N LYS A 60 -6.19 7.04 3.39
CA LYS A 60 -7.20 8.02 2.96
C LYS A 60 -7.90 8.68 4.15
N ALA A 61 -8.31 7.89 5.14
CA ALA A 61 -8.98 8.38 6.35
C ALA A 61 -8.07 9.30 7.17
N ASN A 62 -6.80 8.92 7.35
CA ASN A 62 -5.82 9.74 8.05
C ASN A 62 -5.54 11.04 7.29
N GLY A 63 -5.37 10.99 5.96
CA GLY A 63 -5.17 12.20 5.15
C GLY A 63 -6.35 13.18 5.20
N ALA A 64 -7.58 12.69 5.20
CA ALA A 64 -8.78 13.53 5.37
C ALA A 64 -8.84 14.18 6.76
N THR A 65 -8.43 13.44 7.79
CA THR A 65 -8.37 13.92 9.18
C THR A 65 -7.30 15.00 9.35
N ASP A 66 -6.11 14.81 8.78
CA ASP A 66 -5.01 15.78 8.83
C ASP A 66 -5.39 17.09 8.11
N LEU A 67 -6.09 16.99 6.97
CA LEU A 67 -6.62 18.16 6.27
C LEU A 67 -7.66 18.90 7.13
N ALA A 68 -8.59 18.18 7.75
CA ALA A 68 -9.59 18.79 8.63
C ALA A 68 -8.96 19.49 9.86
N ILE A 69 -7.92 18.91 10.45
CA ILE A 69 -7.18 19.50 11.57
C ILE A 69 -6.44 20.77 11.12
N SER A 70 -5.79 20.75 9.95
CA SER A 70 -5.07 21.92 9.44
C SER A 70 -6.03 23.10 9.14
N LEU A 71 -7.18 22.82 8.51
CA LEU A 71 -8.22 23.82 8.24
C LEU A 71 -8.82 24.38 9.52
N ALA A 72 -9.11 23.52 10.51
CA ALA A 72 -9.64 23.95 11.82
C ALA A 72 -8.63 24.79 12.61
N ARG A 73 -7.32 24.52 12.49
CA ARG A 73 -6.25 25.34 13.07
C ARG A 73 -6.14 26.70 12.38
N ALA A 74 -6.18 26.74 11.05
CA ALA A 74 -6.12 27.99 10.28
C ALA A 74 -7.30 28.92 10.61
N LYS A 75 -8.52 28.36 10.77
CA LYS A 75 -9.72 29.13 11.13
C LYS A 75 -9.72 29.65 12.58
N ARG A 76 -8.94 29.05 13.48
CA ARG A 76 -8.80 29.48 14.88
C ARG A 76 -7.77 30.60 15.09
N GLN A 77 -6.92 30.85 14.10
CA GLN A 77 -5.86 31.86 14.16
C GLN A 77 -6.21 33.15 13.39
N GLN A 78 -7.41 33.20 12.79
CA GLN A 78 -8.06 34.38 12.21
C GLN A 78 -9.09 34.93 13.20
#